data_AF-A0A8H7RZ34-F1
#
_entry.id   AF-A0A8H7RZ34-F1
#
_cell.length_a   1.000
_cell.length_b   1.000
_cell.length_c   1.000
_cell.angle_alpha   90.00
_cell.angle_beta   90.00
_cell.angle_gamma   90.00
#
_symmetry.space_group_name_H-M   'P 1'
#
loop_
_entity.id
_entity.type
_entity.pdbx_description
1 polymer ?
#
loop_
_entity_poly.entity_id
_entity_poly.type
_entity_poly.pdbx_seq_one_letter_code
_entity_poly.pdbx_strand_id
1 'polypeptide(L)'
;MKLPGKIPEEIFIYSKTFLEETNVEEWCLVNMDMALVQSNPGINKKTAHRYISEDLNTLEKLYPEIKIIQERVAFVRKELMKKNQGNSAGLKEFWGKQLKNYEMNVIRKKTNEIGVEASALNLTSAYIDNLALSRKREIVGESSSSKHRKMNTSSYDINNQVESDNMYLKPGGFSVGTTIKRHALLIHNDFKKGEKLTNRKRKIMVAGLSSILDLSDASPESQRSLFTDKEWSSMIKFFEKKFPLSVIELPQYLQDAITIISNTCDNNSLEKGFKYLYKLYATNKIDENKRSMLQILEHCLELMKDYQHLLNKSNNKPLYTEQDYFHTLWSRIFQLLFKSHKHIRIKSGESIPPIGTMDKQSQYPDVNNTFGFKVDARLVVDVNNKEYDLWAVEVAKDDSDPKVISDLGKLIREGKDNTDEIYTTLAYDGNEDDKMSWIIQVSGANCRFSSVHLARDGLYVILKRYMFNLPNSMKEFDKIAKDLMMLITFKVGDFNSTNIDNHIHWMRDTWYTPSQNARLSTVPANMFSRIDRIFSEEVVLTESEEDNEVEKEGEKEEEFSKVDEYGYRKVSNGWLNIFTKNITEQHPLQESDDDDDDDDEI
;
A
#
# COMPACT_ATOMS: atom_id res chain seq x y z
N MET A 1 -31.00 -12.83 -31.06
CA MET A 1 -31.33 -11.55 -30.37
C MET A 1 -30.09 -11.02 -29.65
N LYS A 2 -29.72 -9.74 -29.79
CA LYS A 2 -28.67 -9.09 -28.98
C LYS A 2 -29.23 -8.66 -27.62
N LEU A 3 -28.37 -8.47 -26.62
CA LEU A 3 -28.75 -7.94 -25.31
C LEU A 3 -29.50 -6.61 -25.45
N PRO A 4 -30.64 -6.41 -24.79
CA PRO A 4 -31.33 -5.13 -24.80
C PRO A 4 -30.63 -4.16 -23.84
N GLY A 5 -30.10 -3.07 -24.41
CA GLY A 5 -29.35 -2.05 -23.67
C GLY A 5 -27.87 -2.38 -23.52
N LYS A 6 -27.09 -1.38 -23.09
CA LYS A 6 -25.71 -1.61 -22.65
C LYS A 6 -25.75 -2.28 -21.28
N ILE A 7 -24.88 -3.25 -21.07
CA ILE A 7 -24.66 -3.83 -19.74
C ILE A 7 -24.09 -2.69 -18.85
N PRO A 8 -24.63 -2.45 -17.64
CA PRO A 8 -24.09 -1.41 -16.76
C PRO A 8 -22.58 -1.58 -16.56
N GLU A 9 -21.81 -0.49 -16.69
CA GLU A 9 -20.34 -0.51 -16.63
C GLU A 9 -19.80 -1.01 -15.28
N GLU A 10 -20.61 -0.87 -14.23
CA GLU A 10 -20.26 -1.22 -12.84
C GLU A 10 -20.30 -2.74 -12.57
N ILE A 11 -20.65 -3.54 -13.57
CA ILE A 11 -20.90 -4.96 -13.39
C ILE A 11 -19.87 -5.76 -14.19
N PHE A 12 -18.91 -6.33 -13.47
CA PHE A 12 -17.86 -7.18 -14.02
C PHE A 12 -18.43 -8.28 -14.91
N ILE A 13 -18.03 -8.29 -16.18
CA ILE A 13 -18.21 -9.42 -17.06
C ILE A 13 -16.89 -9.70 -17.76
N TYR A 14 -16.23 -10.78 -17.37
CA TYR A 14 -14.94 -11.16 -17.95
C TYR A 14 -15.08 -11.50 -19.45
N SER A 15 -16.29 -11.86 -19.89
CA SER A 15 -16.68 -12.11 -21.28
C SER A 15 -17.47 -10.95 -21.94
N LYS A 16 -17.41 -9.72 -21.41
CA LYS A 16 -18.27 -8.57 -21.80
C LYS A 16 -18.33 -8.37 -23.31
N THR A 17 -17.19 -8.21 -23.96
CA THR A 17 -17.08 -8.00 -25.40
C THR A 17 -17.80 -9.09 -26.19
N PHE A 18 -17.63 -10.36 -25.79
CA PHE A 18 -18.32 -11.47 -26.44
C PHE A 18 -19.84 -11.42 -26.23
N LEU A 19 -20.32 -11.14 -25.02
CA LEU A 19 -21.75 -11.07 -24.74
C LEU A 19 -22.46 -9.91 -25.45
N GLU A 20 -21.77 -8.78 -25.64
CA GLU A 20 -22.29 -7.60 -26.32
C GLU A 20 -22.25 -7.74 -27.86
N GLU A 21 -21.23 -8.42 -28.39
CA GLU A 21 -21.03 -8.56 -29.83
C GLU A 21 -21.82 -9.71 -30.45
N THR A 22 -22.09 -10.77 -29.68
CA THR A 22 -22.75 -11.99 -30.17
C THR A 22 -24.25 -12.03 -29.89
N ASN A 23 -24.96 -12.81 -30.70
CA ASN A 23 -26.36 -13.12 -30.40
C ASN A 23 -26.46 -14.05 -29.19
N VAL A 24 -27.47 -13.88 -28.34
CA VAL A 24 -27.71 -14.76 -27.18
C VAL A 24 -27.74 -16.25 -27.57
N GLU A 25 -28.28 -16.57 -28.74
CA GLU A 25 -28.32 -17.94 -29.28
C GLU A 25 -26.92 -18.55 -29.51
N GLU A 26 -25.88 -17.73 -29.70
CA GLU A 26 -24.49 -18.14 -29.91
C GLU A 26 -23.74 -18.41 -28.60
N TRP A 27 -24.33 -18.08 -27.44
CA TRP A 27 -23.68 -18.24 -26.13
C TRP A 27 -23.60 -19.70 -25.69
N CYS A 28 -22.55 -20.42 -26.06
CA CYS A 28 -22.25 -21.73 -25.51
C CYS A 28 -20.97 -21.67 -24.67
N LEU A 29 -20.77 -22.68 -23.82
CA LEU A 29 -19.59 -22.71 -22.96
C LEU A 29 -18.27 -22.65 -23.75
N VAL A 30 -18.21 -23.29 -24.92
CA VAL A 30 -17.03 -23.27 -25.81
C VAL A 30 -16.71 -21.86 -26.26
N ASN A 31 -17.71 -21.12 -26.74
CA ASN A 31 -17.49 -19.78 -27.30
C ASN A 31 -17.11 -18.78 -26.20
N MET A 32 -17.70 -18.91 -25.01
CA MET A 32 -17.33 -18.11 -23.85
C MET A 32 -15.92 -18.43 -23.35
N ASP A 33 -15.56 -19.72 -23.27
CA ASP A 33 -14.19 -20.16 -22.95
C ASP A 33 -13.19 -19.62 -23.99
N MET A 34 -13.53 -19.64 -25.27
CA MET A 34 -12.70 -19.09 -26.36
C MET A 34 -12.50 -17.60 -26.23
N ALA A 35 -13.57 -16.83 -26.00
CA ALA A 35 -13.49 -15.39 -25.82
C ALA A 35 -12.62 -15.02 -24.63
N LEU A 36 -12.77 -15.72 -23.50
CA LEU A 36 -11.96 -15.51 -22.30
C LEU A 36 -10.48 -15.84 -22.51
N VAL A 37 -10.17 -16.89 -23.26
CA VAL A 37 -8.77 -17.24 -23.57
C VAL A 37 -8.17 -16.25 -24.58
N GLN A 38 -8.98 -15.73 -25.51
CA GLN A 38 -8.52 -14.68 -26.44
C GLN A 38 -8.22 -13.37 -25.71
N SER A 39 -9.08 -12.97 -24.76
CA SER A 39 -8.84 -11.78 -23.93
C SER A 39 -7.77 -12.01 -22.86
N ASN A 40 -7.62 -13.24 -22.37
CA ASN A 40 -6.64 -13.62 -21.35
C ASN A 40 -5.96 -14.97 -21.68
N PRO A 41 -4.90 -14.97 -22.52
CA PRO A 41 -4.22 -16.20 -22.97
C PRO A 41 -3.57 -17.06 -21.87
N GLY A 42 -3.54 -16.59 -20.62
CA GLY A 42 -3.01 -17.32 -19.46
C GLY A 42 -4.08 -17.96 -18.58
N ILE A 43 -5.37 -17.78 -18.88
CA ILE A 43 -6.43 -18.26 -18.00
C ILE A 43 -6.56 -19.78 -18.05
N ASN A 44 -6.53 -20.42 -16.88
CA ASN A 44 -6.80 -21.86 -16.78
C ASN A 44 -8.31 -22.14 -16.80
N LYS A 45 -8.68 -23.38 -17.17
CA LYS A 45 -10.08 -23.81 -17.27
C LYS A 45 -10.90 -23.56 -16.00
N LYS A 46 -10.32 -23.79 -14.81
CA LYS A 46 -11.04 -23.62 -13.53
C LYS A 46 -11.39 -22.14 -13.32
N THR A 47 -10.44 -21.24 -13.58
CA THR A 47 -10.64 -19.79 -13.47
C THR A 47 -11.61 -19.28 -14.53
N ALA A 48 -11.48 -19.73 -15.79
CA ALA A 48 -12.42 -19.37 -16.86
C ALA A 48 -13.86 -19.77 -16.50
N HIS A 49 -14.05 -21.00 -16.02
CA HIS A 49 -15.37 -21.49 -15.60
C HIS A 49 -15.95 -20.74 -14.40
N ARG A 50 -15.10 -20.26 -13.49
CA ARG A 50 -15.55 -19.38 -12.39
C ARG A 50 -16.07 -18.06 -12.95
N TYR A 51 -15.30 -17.40 -13.83
CA TYR A 51 -15.69 -16.14 -14.45
C TYR A 51 -16.98 -16.26 -15.27
N ILE A 52 -17.10 -17.30 -16.09
CA ILE A 52 -18.36 -17.56 -16.80
C ILE A 52 -19.52 -17.73 -15.81
N SER A 53 -19.31 -18.43 -14.68
CA SER A 53 -20.37 -18.61 -13.68
C SER A 53 -20.79 -17.28 -13.03
N GLU A 54 -19.86 -16.37 -12.79
CA GLU A 54 -20.12 -15.03 -12.27
C GLU A 54 -20.88 -14.18 -13.31
N ASP A 55 -20.42 -14.17 -14.57
CA ASP A 55 -21.10 -13.51 -15.70
C ASP A 55 -22.55 -13.99 -15.84
N LEU A 56 -22.79 -15.30 -15.72
CA LEU A 56 -24.12 -15.91 -15.79
C LEU A 56 -25.02 -15.52 -14.61
N ASN A 57 -24.48 -15.46 -13.38
CA ASN A 57 -25.22 -14.98 -12.20
C ASN A 57 -25.67 -13.53 -12.38
N THR A 58 -24.77 -12.71 -12.94
CA THR A 58 -25.03 -11.31 -13.26
C THR A 58 -26.15 -11.15 -14.29
N LEU A 59 -26.07 -11.87 -15.42
CA LEU A 59 -27.06 -11.82 -16.48
C LEU A 59 -28.46 -12.21 -15.98
N GLU A 60 -28.53 -13.21 -15.10
CA GLU A 60 -29.78 -13.67 -14.50
C GLU A 60 -30.45 -12.59 -13.65
N LYS A 61 -29.65 -11.84 -12.86
CA LYS A 61 -30.11 -10.72 -12.03
C LYS A 61 -30.51 -9.50 -12.85
N LEU A 62 -29.77 -9.19 -13.92
CA LEU A 62 -30.01 -8.01 -14.74
C LEU A 62 -31.22 -8.16 -15.67
N TYR A 63 -31.46 -9.37 -16.15
CA TYR A 63 -32.50 -9.65 -17.15
C TYR A 63 -33.47 -10.75 -16.71
N PRO A 64 -34.08 -10.66 -15.51
CA PRO A 64 -34.94 -11.73 -14.97
C PRO A 64 -36.15 -12.01 -15.87
N GLU A 65 -36.66 -10.98 -16.55
CA GLU A 65 -37.88 -11.06 -17.38
C GLU A 65 -37.60 -11.54 -18.82
N ILE A 66 -36.34 -11.63 -19.24
CA ILE A 66 -36.00 -11.91 -20.65
C ILE A 66 -35.81 -13.41 -20.85
N LYS A 67 -36.91 -14.09 -21.19
CA LYS A 67 -36.98 -15.55 -21.34
C LYS A 67 -35.82 -16.17 -22.14
N ILE A 68 -35.44 -15.59 -23.29
CA ILE A 68 -34.34 -16.12 -24.11
C ILE A 68 -32.97 -16.06 -23.43
N ILE A 69 -32.72 -15.02 -22.62
CA ILE A 69 -31.49 -14.91 -21.83
C ILE A 69 -31.51 -15.95 -20.72
N GLN A 70 -32.63 -16.09 -20.00
CA GLN A 70 -32.79 -17.07 -18.93
C GLN A 70 -32.61 -18.51 -19.42
N GLU A 71 -33.24 -18.87 -20.54
CA GLU A 71 -33.09 -20.19 -21.17
C GLU A 71 -31.62 -20.46 -21.56
N ARG A 72 -30.91 -19.43 -22.04
CA ARG A 72 -29.52 -19.56 -22.43
C ARG A 72 -28.57 -19.63 -21.25
N VAL A 73 -28.78 -18.82 -20.21
CA VAL A 73 -28.03 -18.88 -18.96
C VAL A 73 -28.17 -20.27 -18.34
N ALA A 74 -29.39 -20.80 -18.26
CA ALA A 74 -29.64 -22.16 -17.80
C ALA A 74 -28.94 -23.22 -18.65
N PHE A 75 -28.92 -23.04 -19.98
CA PHE A 75 -28.19 -23.91 -20.90
C PHE A 75 -26.68 -23.93 -20.61
N VAL A 76 -26.02 -22.77 -20.55
CA VAL A 76 -24.56 -22.70 -20.30
C VAL A 76 -24.22 -23.20 -18.89
N ARG A 77 -25.04 -22.90 -17.87
CA ARG A 77 -24.89 -23.49 -16.52
C ARG A 77 -24.95 -25.02 -16.56
N LYS A 78 -25.90 -25.58 -17.32
CA LYS A 78 -25.99 -27.04 -17.48
C LYS A 78 -24.73 -27.60 -18.15
N GLU A 79 -24.14 -26.92 -19.12
CA GLU A 79 -22.85 -27.30 -19.73
C GLU A 79 -21.69 -27.23 -18.73
N LEU A 80 -21.64 -26.18 -17.90
CA LEU A 80 -20.66 -26.02 -16.80
C LEU A 80 -20.77 -27.12 -15.74
N MET A 81 -21.99 -27.57 -15.42
CA MET A 81 -22.25 -28.57 -14.39
C MET A 81 -22.03 -30.02 -14.86
N LYS A 82 -21.99 -30.29 -16.17
CA LYS A 82 -21.67 -31.61 -16.74
C LYS A 82 -20.21 -32.05 -16.54
N LYS A 83 -19.50 -31.45 -15.58
CA LYS A 83 -18.06 -31.56 -15.27
C LYS A 83 -17.49 -32.99 -15.16
N ASN A 84 -18.33 -34.01 -14.99
CA ASN A 84 -17.88 -35.40 -14.77
C ASN A 84 -18.39 -36.43 -15.80
N GLN A 85 -19.19 -36.05 -16.80
CA GLN A 85 -19.74 -37.01 -17.78
C GLN A 85 -19.27 -36.68 -19.18
N GLY A 86 -17.98 -36.93 -19.46
CA GLY A 86 -17.44 -37.02 -20.83
C GLY A 86 -17.94 -35.95 -21.81
N ASN A 87 -17.80 -34.67 -21.46
CA ASN A 87 -18.24 -33.53 -22.28
C ASN A 87 -17.72 -33.60 -23.72
N SER A 88 -18.48 -32.97 -24.62
CA SER A 88 -18.31 -32.94 -26.08
C SER A 88 -16.85 -32.92 -26.53
N ALA A 89 -16.53 -33.73 -27.54
CA ALA A 89 -15.17 -33.85 -28.08
C ALA A 89 -14.50 -32.48 -28.34
N GLY A 90 -15.29 -31.47 -28.75
CA GLY A 90 -14.83 -30.10 -28.97
C GLY A 90 -14.30 -29.37 -27.72
N LEU A 91 -14.97 -29.49 -26.56
CA LEU A 91 -14.50 -28.84 -25.31
C LEU A 91 -13.22 -29.47 -24.78
N LYS A 92 -13.11 -30.80 -24.92
CA LYS A 92 -11.90 -31.55 -24.55
C LYS A 92 -10.74 -31.22 -25.48
N GLU A 93 -11.00 -31.10 -26.78
CA GLU A 93 -9.99 -30.71 -27.77
C GLU A 93 -9.53 -29.25 -27.57
N PHE A 94 -10.47 -28.31 -27.35
CA PHE A 94 -10.15 -26.90 -27.11
C PHE A 94 -9.23 -26.74 -25.88
N TRP A 95 -9.64 -27.23 -24.72
CA TRP A 95 -8.82 -27.13 -23.51
C TRP A 95 -7.57 -28.00 -23.60
N GLY A 96 -7.56 -29.09 -24.37
CA GLY A 96 -6.35 -29.85 -24.64
C GLY A 96 -5.31 -29.06 -25.45
N LYS A 97 -5.74 -28.26 -26.44
CA LYS A 97 -4.86 -27.35 -27.19
C LYS A 97 -4.41 -26.18 -26.32
N GLN A 98 -5.32 -25.58 -25.55
CA GLN A 98 -4.96 -24.46 -24.67
C GLN A 98 -4.10 -24.87 -23.48
N LEU A 99 -4.29 -26.08 -22.95
CA LEU A 99 -3.41 -26.62 -21.90
C LEU A 99 -1.97 -26.71 -22.40
N LYS A 100 -1.74 -27.14 -23.64
CA LYS A 100 -0.40 -27.13 -24.24
C LYS A 100 0.17 -25.71 -24.36
N ASN A 101 -0.65 -24.73 -24.74
CA ASN A 101 -0.22 -23.33 -24.79
C ASN A 101 0.10 -22.78 -23.40
N TYR A 102 -0.72 -23.12 -22.40
CA TYR A 102 -0.52 -22.75 -21.01
C TYR A 102 0.75 -23.40 -20.45
N GLU A 103 0.93 -24.71 -20.64
CA GLU A 103 2.15 -25.44 -20.28
C GLU A 103 3.38 -24.83 -20.96
N MET A 104 3.31 -24.48 -22.25
CA MET A 104 4.38 -23.80 -22.96
C MET A 104 4.66 -22.39 -22.41
N ASN A 105 3.64 -21.65 -22.00
CA ASN A 105 3.81 -20.33 -21.38
C ASN A 105 4.40 -20.45 -19.97
N VAL A 106 3.99 -21.45 -19.18
CA VAL A 106 4.58 -21.78 -17.88
C VAL A 106 6.03 -22.24 -18.03
N ILE A 107 6.31 -23.10 -19.02
CA ILE A 107 7.67 -23.53 -19.35
C ILE A 107 8.49 -22.35 -19.81
N ARG A 108 7.98 -21.45 -20.66
CA ARG A 108 8.67 -20.22 -21.08
C ARG A 108 8.95 -19.30 -19.90
N LYS A 109 7.99 -19.11 -18.99
CA LYS A 109 8.18 -18.35 -17.76
C LYS A 109 9.28 -18.96 -16.91
N LYS A 110 9.22 -20.27 -16.63
CA LYS A 110 10.27 -21.01 -15.90
C LYS A 110 11.62 -21.01 -16.62
N THR A 111 11.64 -21.07 -17.95
CA THR A 111 12.86 -21.03 -18.77
C THR A 111 13.46 -19.63 -18.75
N ASN A 112 12.64 -18.58 -18.70
CA ASN A 112 13.09 -17.21 -18.51
C ASN A 112 13.62 -17.03 -17.08
N GLU A 113 12.96 -17.57 -16.06
CA GLU A 113 13.43 -17.57 -14.67
C GLU A 113 14.79 -18.30 -14.55
N ILE A 114 14.89 -19.52 -15.11
CA ILE A 114 16.14 -20.28 -15.19
C ILE A 114 17.18 -19.56 -16.05
N GLY A 115 16.76 -18.84 -17.10
CA GLY A 115 17.65 -18.04 -17.95
C GLY A 115 18.23 -16.84 -17.20
N VAL A 116 17.44 -16.22 -16.34
CA VAL A 116 17.87 -15.15 -15.42
C VAL A 116 18.81 -15.73 -14.36
N GLU A 117 18.48 -16.88 -13.75
CA GLU A 117 19.35 -17.57 -12.79
C GLU A 117 20.67 -18.05 -13.42
N ALA A 118 20.62 -18.64 -14.62
CA ALA A 118 21.80 -19.08 -15.35
C ALA A 118 22.67 -17.90 -15.80
N SER A 119 22.05 -16.77 -16.17
CA SER A 119 22.78 -15.53 -16.43
C SER A 119 23.44 -15.01 -15.16
N ALA A 120 22.76 -15.05 -14.02
CA ALA A 120 23.33 -14.69 -12.72
C ALA A 120 24.50 -15.62 -12.32
N LEU A 121 24.39 -16.93 -12.57
CA LEU A 121 25.46 -17.91 -12.33
C LEU A 121 26.64 -17.71 -13.27
N ASN A 122 26.41 -17.44 -14.57
CA ASN A 122 27.46 -17.12 -15.53
C ASN A 122 28.18 -15.81 -15.16
N LEU A 123 27.45 -14.81 -14.68
CA LEU A 123 28.02 -13.57 -14.15
C LEU A 123 28.85 -13.83 -12.88
N THR A 124 28.39 -14.71 -11.99
CA THR A 124 29.13 -15.14 -10.80
C THR A 124 30.41 -15.91 -11.18
N SER A 125 30.35 -16.78 -12.20
CA SER A 125 31.52 -17.47 -12.73
C SER A 125 32.52 -16.49 -13.35
N ALA A 126 32.04 -15.57 -14.19
CA ALA A 126 32.88 -14.52 -14.78
C ALA A 126 33.48 -13.59 -13.70
N TYR A 127 32.77 -13.38 -12.60
CA TYR A 127 33.27 -12.66 -11.43
C TYR A 127 34.40 -13.42 -10.72
N ILE A 128 34.25 -14.73 -10.51
CA ILE A 128 35.31 -15.58 -9.94
C ILE A 128 36.55 -15.58 -10.85
N ASP A 129 36.35 -15.68 -12.17
CA ASP A 129 37.44 -15.62 -13.15
C ASP A 129 38.13 -14.25 -13.15
N ASN A 130 37.37 -13.16 -13.06
CA ASN A 130 37.92 -11.81 -12.96
C ASN A 130 38.64 -11.55 -11.63
N LEU A 131 38.17 -12.12 -10.52
CA LEU A 131 38.90 -12.08 -9.23
C LEU A 131 40.22 -12.86 -9.32
N ALA A 132 40.20 -14.03 -9.96
CA ALA A 132 41.41 -14.83 -10.19
C ALA A 132 42.41 -14.09 -11.10
N LEU A 133 41.92 -13.39 -12.13
CA LEU A 133 42.74 -12.57 -13.02
C LEU A 133 43.25 -11.29 -12.35
N SER A 134 42.45 -10.66 -11.49
CA SER A 134 42.84 -9.45 -10.75
C SER A 134 43.91 -9.76 -9.71
N ARG A 135 43.80 -10.90 -9.01
CA ARG A 135 44.89 -11.41 -8.15
C ARG A 135 46.18 -11.71 -8.93
N LYS A 136 46.06 -12.16 -10.20
CA LYS A 136 47.23 -12.32 -11.08
C LYS A 136 47.82 -10.99 -11.56
N ARG A 137 47.00 -9.95 -11.76
CA ARG A 137 47.44 -8.62 -12.20
C ARG A 137 48.06 -7.78 -11.09
N GLU A 138 47.67 -7.96 -9.83
CA GLU A 138 48.39 -7.35 -8.70
C GLU A 138 49.84 -7.85 -8.58
N ILE A 139 50.15 -9.01 -9.15
CA ILE A 139 51.51 -9.58 -9.18
C ILE A 139 52.32 -9.05 -10.36
N VAL A 140 51.68 -8.48 -11.39
CA VAL A 140 52.36 -8.00 -12.61
C VAL A 140 51.82 -6.62 -12.97
N GLY A 141 52.47 -5.59 -12.42
CA GLY A 141 52.11 -4.20 -12.67
C GLY A 141 52.36 -3.79 -14.12
N GLU A 142 51.30 -3.70 -14.92
CA GLU A 142 51.35 -3.09 -16.25
C GLU A 142 50.15 -2.19 -16.53
N SER A 143 50.46 -1.03 -17.09
CA SER A 143 49.55 0.03 -17.51
C SER A 143 48.99 -0.28 -18.90
N SER A 144 47.66 -0.26 -19.06
CA SER A 144 47.06 -0.22 -20.41
C SER A 144 45.73 0.51 -20.46
N SER A 145 45.61 1.30 -21.52
CA SER A 145 44.54 2.22 -21.87
C SER A 145 43.35 1.49 -22.52
N SER A 146 42.15 1.70 -22.00
CA SER A 146 40.92 1.07 -22.53
C SER A 146 40.25 1.94 -23.62
N LYS A 147 39.95 1.31 -24.75
CA LYS A 147 39.14 1.88 -25.84
C LYS A 147 37.65 1.61 -25.55
N HIS A 148 36.87 2.65 -25.29
CA HIS A 148 35.42 2.54 -25.11
C HIS A 148 34.68 2.36 -26.45
N ARG A 149 33.87 1.30 -26.51
CA ARG A 149 32.93 0.97 -27.59
C ARG A 149 31.71 1.90 -27.50
N LYS A 150 31.45 2.72 -28.52
CA LYS A 150 30.25 3.57 -28.60
C LYS A 150 29.00 2.70 -28.82
N MET A 151 28.10 2.65 -27.84
CA MET A 151 26.74 2.13 -28.05
C MET A 151 25.89 3.20 -28.75
N ASN A 152 25.16 2.77 -29.79
CA ASN A 152 24.22 3.61 -30.52
C ASN A 152 23.04 3.99 -29.61
N THR A 153 22.97 5.24 -29.20
CA THR A 153 21.79 5.82 -28.55
C THR A 153 20.76 6.15 -29.62
N SER A 154 19.81 5.23 -29.87
CA SER A 154 18.59 5.58 -30.61
C SER A 154 17.86 6.68 -29.85
N SER A 155 17.63 7.83 -30.48
CA SER A 155 16.83 8.90 -29.87
C SER A 155 15.42 8.37 -29.62
N TYR A 156 15.03 8.27 -28.36
CA TYR A 156 13.67 7.93 -27.96
C TYR A 156 12.72 9.01 -28.51
N ASP A 157 11.79 8.64 -29.40
CA ASP A 157 10.74 9.55 -29.85
C ASP A 157 9.66 9.64 -28.76
N ILE A 158 9.89 10.56 -27.83
CA ILE A 158 9.03 10.82 -26.66
C ILE A 158 7.57 11.09 -27.09
N ASN A 159 7.36 11.63 -28.29
CA ASN A 159 6.04 12.04 -28.76
C ASN A 159 5.14 10.87 -29.16
N ASN A 160 5.71 9.70 -29.44
CA ASN A 160 4.96 8.52 -29.89
C ASN A 160 4.68 7.52 -28.76
N GLN A 161 5.29 7.68 -27.59
CA GLN A 161 5.10 6.75 -26.47
C GLN A 161 3.87 7.11 -25.64
N VAL A 162 2.95 6.17 -25.50
CA VAL A 162 1.68 6.33 -24.77
C VAL A 162 1.55 5.16 -23.79
N GLU A 163 1.01 5.42 -22.61
CA GLU A 163 0.71 4.40 -21.60
C GLU A 163 -0.73 3.86 -21.76
N SER A 164 -0.96 2.61 -21.40
CA SER A 164 -2.25 1.90 -21.48
C SER A 164 -3.07 1.99 -20.18
N ASP A 165 -2.79 2.97 -19.31
CA ASP A 165 -3.49 3.12 -18.03
C ASP A 165 -4.97 3.50 -18.18
N ASN A 166 -5.36 3.95 -19.38
CA ASN A 166 -6.71 4.36 -19.78
C ASN A 166 -7.36 5.40 -18.84
N MET A 167 -6.57 6.16 -18.08
CA MET A 167 -7.07 7.21 -17.20
C MET A 167 -6.96 8.55 -17.91
N TYR A 168 -8.07 9.03 -18.49
CA TYR A 168 -8.11 10.29 -19.22
C TYR A 168 -8.88 11.35 -18.43
N LEU A 169 -8.29 12.55 -18.34
CA LEU A 169 -8.93 13.68 -17.67
C LEU A 169 -9.79 14.52 -18.63
N LYS A 170 -9.51 14.40 -19.93
CA LYS A 170 -10.18 15.13 -21.02
C LYS A 170 -10.27 14.22 -22.24
N PRO A 171 -11.40 14.23 -22.97
CA PRO A 171 -11.53 13.51 -24.23
C PRO A 171 -10.43 13.88 -25.23
N GLY A 172 -9.79 12.88 -25.82
CA GLY A 172 -8.69 13.05 -26.78
C GLY A 172 -7.38 13.61 -26.19
N GLY A 173 -7.30 13.76 -24.85
CA GLY A 173 -6.08 14.11 -24.16
C GLY A 173 -5.12 12.92 -24.01
N PHE A 174 -3.95 13.18 -23.42
CA PHE A 174 -3.09 12.09 -22.95
C PHE A 174 -3.64 11.51 -21.65
N SER A 175 -3.39 10.22 -21.44
CA SER A 175 -3.69 9.59 -20.16
C SER A 175 -2.83 10.20 -19.04
N VAL A 176 -3.24 10.03 -17.79
CA VAL A 176 -2.51 10.49 -16.61
C VAL A 176 -1.11 9.86 -16.58
N GLY A 177 -1.00 8.55 -16.78
CA GLY A 177 0.28 7.84 -16.84
C GLY A 177 1.17 8.35 -17.97
N THR A 178 0.62 8.59 -19.15
CA THR A 178 1.36 9.18 -20.28
C THR A 178 1.90 10.57 -19.93
N THR A 179 1.08 11.40 -19.29
CA THR A 179 1.43 12.79 -18.94
C THR A 179 2.62 12.85 -17.98
N ILE A 180 2.56 12.11 -16.86
CA ILE A 180 3.64 12.10 -15.86
C ILE A 180 4.94 11.50 -16.42
N LYS A 181 4.85 10.47 -17.25
CA LYS A 181 5.99 9.76 -17.85
C LYS A 181 6.73 10.62 -18.86
N ARG A 182 6.00 11.25 -19.79
CA ARG A 182 6.59 12.15 -20.78
C ARG A 182 7.26 13.34 -20.12
N HIS A 183 6.62 13.96 -19.13
CA HIS A 183 7.23 15.06 -18.40
C HIS A 183 8.51 14.64 -17.67
N ALA A 184 8.50 13.45 -17.04
CA ALA A 184 9.68 12.90 -16.39
C ALA A 184 10.83 12.63 -17.37
N LEU A 185 10.56 12.16 -18.59
CA LEU A 185 11.57 11.99 -19.64
C LEU A 185 12.23 13.30 -20.05
N LEU A 186 11.48 14.40 -20.10
CA LEU A 186 12.05 15.72 -20.39
C LEU A 186 13.06 16.12 -19.31
N ILE A 187 12.68 15.99 -18.03
CA ILE A 187 13.59 16.27 -16.90
C ILE A 187 14.79 15.31 -16.90
N HIS A 188 14.58 14.04 -17.28
CA HIS A 188 15.64 13.03 -17.35
C HIS A 188 16.69 13.36 -18.40
N ASN A 189 16.30 13.92 -19.54
CA ASN A 189 17.25 14.38 -20.56
C ASN A 189 18.17 15.47 -20.00
N ASP A 190 17.62 16.42 -19.23
CA ASP A 190 18.40 17.47 -18.57
C ASP A 190 19.33 16.89 -17.50
N PHE A 191 18.82 15.94 -16.70
CA PHE A 191 19.62 15.18 -15.75
C PHE A 191 20.81 14.47 -16.43
N LYS A 192 20.60 13.79 -17.56
CA LYS A 192 21.66 13.10 -18.31
C LYS A 192 22.70 14.05 -18.89
N LYS A 193 22.33 15.28 -19.24
CA LYS A 193 23.29 16.31 -19.66
C LYS A 193 24.18 16.79 -18.49
N GLY A 194 23.83 16.46 -17.25
CA GLY A 194 24.52 16.87 -16.04
C GLY A 194 23.95 18.15 -15.42
N GLU A 195 22.74 18.54 -15.80
CA GLU A 195 22.08 19.71 -15.20
C GLU A 195 21.73 19.45 -13.73
N LYS A 196 21.95 20.46 -12.89
CA LYS A 196 21.63 20.39 -11.46
C LYS A 196 20.13 20.55 -11.26
N LEU A 197 19.43 19.44 -11.03
CA LEU A 197 18.01 19.45 -10.68
C LEU A 197 17.79 19.89 -9.23
N THR A 198 16.69 20.61 -8.98
CA THR A 198 16.17 20.83 -7.63
C THR A 198 15.58 19.54 -7.06
N ASN A 199 15.41 19.45 -5.73
CA ASN A 199 14.81 18.26 -5.10
C ASN A 199 13.39 18.00 -5.62
N ARG A 200 12.59 19.06 -5.86
CA ARG A 200 11.24 18.95 -6.45
C ARG A 200 11.27 18.43 -7.88
N LYS A 201 12.10 19.00 -8.78
CA LYS A 201 12.24 18.51 -10.16
C LYS A 201 12.74 17.07 -10.20
N ARG A 202 13.72 16.73 -9.34
CA ARG A 202 14.20 15.36 -9.18
C ARG A 202 13.07 14.44 -8.75
N LYS A 203 12.28 14.81 -7.73
CA LYS A 203 11.12 14.02 -7.26
C LYS A 203 10.09 13.77 -8.38
N ILE A 204 9.73 14.80 -9.15
CA ILE A 204 8.82 14.65 -10.31
C ILE A 204 9.39 13.67 -11.33
N MET A 205 10.67 13.83 -11.69
CA MET A 205 11.35 12.94 -12.63
C MET A 205 11.32 11.50 -12.15
N VAL A 206 11.77 11.24 -10.92
CA VAL A 206 11.88 9.86 -10.43
C VAL A 206 10.53 9.18 -10.21
N ALA A 207 9.50 9.94 -9.81
CA ALA A 207 8.13 9.44 -9.70
C ALA A 207 7.59 9.04 -11.08
N GLY A 208 7.67 9.94 -12.07
CA GLY A 208 7.17 9.65 -13.42
C GLY A 208 7.94 8.56 -14.14
N LEU A 209 9.28 8.50 -14.01
CA LEU A 209 10.08 7.39 -14.57
C LEU A 209 9.76 6.04 -13.91
N SER A 210 9.22 6.04 -12.69
CA SER A 210 8.79 4.83 -11.97
C SER A 210 7.28 4.59 -12.08
N SER A 211 6.58 5.31 -12.97
CA SER A 211 5.14 5.16 -13.19
C SER A 211 4.25 5.54 -11.99
N ILE A 212 4.71 6.45 -11.13
CA ILE A 212 4.03 6.86 -9.89
C ILE A 212 3.38 8.23 -10.07
N LEU A 213 2.07 8.29 -9.81
CA LEU A 213 1.30 9.50 -9.53
C LEU A 213 1.25 9.74 -8.02
N ASP A 214 2.01 10.73 -7.54
CA ASP A 214 2.09 11.08 -6.13
C ASP A 214 1.03 12.11 -5.73
N LEU A 215 -0.18 11.65 -5.42
CA LEU A 215 -1.26 12.49 -4.92
C LEU A 215 -1.07 12.91 -3.45
N SER A 216 -0.09 12.34 -2.75
CA SER A 216 0.20 12.69 -1.35
C SER A 216 0.88 14.06 -1.20
N ASP A 217 1.48 14.57 -2.28
CA ASP A 217 2.19 15.84 -2.34
C ASP A 217 1.39 16.90 -3.13
N ALA A 218 0.49 17.59 -2.44
CA ALA A 218 -0.34 18.63 -3.01
C ALA A 218 0.38 19.99 -3.19
N SER A 219 1.70 20.06 -3.00
CA SER A 219 2.46 21.30 -3.19
C SER A 219 2.39 21.80 -4.64
N PRO A 220 2.37 23.13 -4.87
CA PRO A 220 2.31 23.68 -6.24
C PRO A 220 3.48 23.25 -7.12
N GLU A 221 4.65 22.96 -6.55
CA GLU A 221 5.87 22.56 -7.27
C GLU A 221 6.02 21.04 -7.44
N SER A 222 5.00 20.24 -7.09
CA SER A 222 4.99 18.78 -7.29
C SER A 222 4.43 18.39 -8.67
N GLN A 223 4.12 17.10 -8.86
CA GLN A 223 3.37 16.62 -10.01
C GLN A 223 1.99 17.30 -10.16
N ARG A 224 1.46 17.94 -9.10
CA ARG A 224 0.25 18.76 -9.18
C ARG A 224 0.34 19.81 -10.29
N SER A 225 1.52 20.41 -10.48
CA SER A 225 1.75 21.42 -11.53
C SER A 225 1.50 20.93 -12.97
N LEU A 226 1.43 19.62 -13.18
CA LEU A 226 1.16 19.01 -14.48
C LEU A 226 -0.33 19.02 -14.84
N PHE A 227 -1.19 19.36 -13.89
CA PHE A 227 -2.64 19.29 -14.00
C PHE A 227 -3.27 20.60 -13.53
N THR A 228 -4.48 20.89 -13.98
CA THR A 228 -5.29 21.97 -13.40
C THR A 228 -5.76 21.58 -12.00
N ASP A 229 -6.10 22.57 -11.16
CA ASP A 229 -6.61 22.32 -9.80
C ASP A 229 -7.88 21.45 -9.79
N LYS A 230 -8.74 21.63 -10.80
CA LYS A 230 -9.94 20.81 -10.98
C LYS A 230 -9.56 19.35 -11.27
N GLU A 231 -8.68 19.12 -12.24
CA GLU A 231 -8.22 17.77 -12.59
C GLU A 231 -7.55 17.07 -11.41
N TRP A 232 -6.66 17.77 -10.69
CA TRP A 232 -5.99 17.23 -9.51
C TRP A 232 -6.99 16.82 -8.42
N SER A 233 -7.96 17.69 -8.13
CA SER A 233 -9.01 17.41 -7.14
C SER A 233 -9.90 16.24 -7.56
N SER A 234 -10.25 16.15 -8.85
CA SER A 234 -11.01 15.01 -9.39
C SER A 234 -10.23 13.69 -9.28
N MET A 235 -8.92 13.68 -9.51
CA MET A 235 -8.08 12.49 -9.33
C MET A 235 -8.03 12.05 -7.86
N ILE A 236 -7.87 12.99 -6.92
CA ILE A 236 -7.89 12.67 -5.48
C ILE A 236 -9.23 12.03 -5.11
N LYS A 237 -10.36 12.69 -5.42
CA LYS A 237 -11.70 12.15 -5.12
C LYS A 237 -11.91 10.77 -5.74
N PHE A 238 -11.51 10.59 -7.00
CA PHE A 238 -11.65 9.30 -7.69
C PHE A 238 -10.87 8.19 -7.00
N PHE A 239 -9.60 8.43 -6.65
CA PHE A 239 -8.76 7.38 -6.06
C PHE A 239 -9.02 7.16 -4.57
N GLU A 240 -9.46 8.18 -3.83
CA GLU A 240 -9.94 8.00 -2.45
C GLU A 240 -11.22 7.15 -2.43
N LYS A 241 -12.12 7.35 -3.40
CA LYS A 241 -13.32 6.51 -3.58
C LYS A 241 -12.96 5.10 -4.04
N LYS A 242 -12.01 4.97 -4.98
CA LYS A 242 -11.58 3.68 -5.52
C LYS A 242 -10.85 2.83 -4.47
N PHE A 243 -10.00 3.45 -3.67
CA PHE A 243 -9.24 2.79 -2.62
C PHE A 243 -9.69 3.32 -1.26
N PRO A 244 -10.91 2.99 -0.81
CA PRO A 244 -11.37 3.47 0.48
C PRO A 244 -10.47 2.91 1.58
N LEU A 245 -10.25 3.70 2.63
CA LEU A 245 -9.60 3.22 3.84
C LEU A 245 -10.69 2.88 4.85
N SER A 246 -10.84 1.60 5.18
CA SER A 246 -11.80 1.12 6.16
C SER A 246 -11.36 1.51 7.57
N VAL A 247 -11.77 2.69 8.01
CA VAL A 247 -11.41 3.22 9.33
C VAL A 247 -12.05 2.37 10.43
N ILE A 248 -11.20 1.88 11.34
CA ILE A 248 -11.62 1.11 12.51
C ILE A 248 -11.92 2.07 13.63
N GLU A 249 -13.12 1.99 14.20
CA GLU A 249 -13.52 2.79 15.35
C GLU A 249 -12.59 2.54 16.55
N LEU A 250 -12.26 3.61 17.28
CA LEU A 250 -11.42 3.50 18.47
C LEU A 250 -12.22 2.73 19.55
N PRO A 251 -11.70 1.62 20.10
CA PRO A 251 -12.39 0.89 21.15
C PRO A 251 -12.77 1.77 22.34
N GLN A 252 -13.99 1.59 22.88
CA GLN A 252 -14.52 2.45 23.94
C GLN A 252 -13.58 2.60 25.15
N TYR A 253 -12.90 1.53 25.56
CA TYR A 253 -11.97 1.59 26.69
C TYR A 253 -10.77 2.52 26.45
N LEU A 254 -10.33 2.69 25.20
CA LEU A 254 -9.28 3.67 24.84
C LEU A 254 -9.84 5.08 24.79
N GLN A 255 -11.04 5.26 24.23
CA GLN A 255 -11.73 6.56 24.25
C GLN A 255 -11.87 7.05 25.69
N ASP A 256 -12.42 6.20 26.57
CA ASP A 256 -12.60 6.50 27.99
C ASP A 256 -11.26 6.82 28.66
N ALA A 257 -10.22 6.03 28.39
CA ALA A 257 -8.90 6.28 28.97
C ALA A 257 -8.32 7.63 28.54
N ILE A 258 -8.40 7.99 27.26
CA ILE A 258 -7.93 9.28 26.75
C ILE A 258 -8.72 10.41 27.41
N THR A 259 -10.05 10.33 27.40
CA THR A 259 -10.91 11.36 27.99
C THR A 259 -10.64 11.54 29.48
N ILE A 260 -10.51 10.46 30.25
CA ILE A 260 -10.22 10.55 31.69
C ILE A 260 -8.83 11.14 31.92
N ILE A 261 -7.80 10.70 31.20
CA ILE A 261 -6.44 11.23 31.36
C ILE A 261 -6.40 12.73 31.04
N SER A 262 -6.99 13.16 29.93
CA SER A 262 -7.00 14.57 29.53
C SER A 262 -7.75 15.49 30.51
N ASN A 263 -8.82 14.99 31.15
CA ASN A 263 -9.60 15.78 32.11
C ASN A 263 -9.00 15.76 33.52
N THR A 264 -8.17 14.77 33.86
CA THR A 264 -7.59 14.61 35.21
C THR A 264 -6.18 15.16 35.32
N CYS A 265 -5.45 15.23 34.20
CA CYS A 265 -4.08 15.69 34.13
C CYS A 265 -3.97 17.10 33.56
N ASP A 266 -3.02 17.85 34.09
CA ASP A 266 -2.43 19.01 33.42
C ASP A 266 -0.94 18.74 33.11
N ASN A 267 -0.26 19.68 32.48
CA ASN A 267 1.17 19.52 32.14
C ASN A 267 2.07 19.34 33.38
N ASN A 268 1.63 19.69 34.59
CA ASN A 268 2.37 19.54 35.84
C ASN A 268 1.97 18.27 36.63
N SER A 269 0.96 17.53 36.16
CA SER A 269 0.36 16.40 36.89
C SER A 269 0.17 15.15 36.03
N LEU A 270 1.04 14.95 35.04
CA LEU A 270 1.08 13.75 34.19
C LEU A 270 1.12 12.43 35.00
N GLU A 271 1.64 12.48 36.24
CA GLU A 271 1.67 11.35 37.18
C GLU A 271 0.28 10.75 37.47
N LYS A 272 -0.79 11.55 37.41
CA LYS A 272 -2.16 11.04 37.54
C LYS A 272 -2.55 10.14 36.37
N GLY A 273 -2.11 10.49 35.16
CA GLY A 273 -2.36 9.71 33.95
C GLY A 273 -1.64 8.36 34.01
N PHE A 274 -0.38 8.35 34.44
CA PHE A 274 0.37 7.11 34.69
C PHE A 274 -0.33 6.23 35.73
N LYS A 275 -0.72 6.79 36.89
CA LYS A 275 -1.45 6.04 37.92
C LYS A 275 -2.75 5.44 37.41
N TYR A 276 -3.49 6.19 36.59
CA TYR A 276 -4.71 5.69 35.96
C TYR A 276 -4.42 4.49 35.03
N LEU A 277 -3.41 4.59 34.16
CA LEU A 277 -3.00 3.49 33.28
C LEU A 277 -2.54 2.26 34.07
N TYR A 278 -1.78 2.44 35.15
CA TYR A 278 -1.35 1.32 36.00
C TYR A 278 -2.49 0.61 36.70
N LYS A 279 -3.49 1.36 37.15
CA LYS A 279 -4.72 0.76 37.71
C LYS A 279 -5.49 -0.03 36.64
N LEU A 280 -5.56 0.48 35.40
CA LEU A 280 -6.12 -0.31 34.30
C LEU A 280 -5.32 -1.62 34.11
N TYR A 281 -4.00 -1.58 34.10
CA TYR A 281 -3.15 -2.78 33.96
C TYR A 281 -3.35 -3.83 35.05
N ALA A 282 -3.71 -3.41 36.27
CA ALA A 282 -4.00 -4.30 37.39
C ALA A 282 -5.31 -5.07 37.21
N THR A 283 -6.19 -4.64 36.30
CA THR A 283 -7.45 -5.36 36.04
C THR A 283 -7.20 -6.66 35.26
N ASN A 284 -7.77 -7.77 35.73
CA ASN A 284 -7.60 -9.12 35.16
C ASN A 284 -8.20 -9.31 33.74
N LYS A 285 -8.76 -8.27 33.11
CA LYS A 285 -9.52 -8.34 31.84
C LYS A 285 -8.78 -7.79 30.62
N ILE A 286 -7.49 -7.50 30.74
CA ILE A 286 -6.69 -6.87 29.66
C ILE A 286 -5.88 -7.92 28.88
N ASP A 287 -6.32 -8.20 27.65
CA ASP A 287 -5.54 -8.98 26.69
C ASP A 287 -4.30 -8.22 26.17
N GLU A 288 -3.41 -8.93 25.46
CA GLU A 288 -2.15 -8.37 24.96
C GLU A 288 -2.35 -7.21 23.98
N ASN A 289 -3.40 -7.23 23.14
CA ASN A 289 -3.70 -6.15 22.21
C ASN A 289 -4.13 -4.89 22.97
N LYS A 290 -5.04 -5.03 23.94
CA LYS A 290 -5.49 -3.93 24.79
C LYS A 290 -4.32 -3.32 25.57
N ARG A 291 -3.50 -4.17 26.17
CA ARG A 291 -2.29 -3.75 26.90
C ARG A 291 -1.36 -2.95 25.99
N SER A 292 -1.12 -3.43 24.78
CA SER A 292 -0.23 -2.75 23.83
C SER A 292 -0.73 -1.36 23.45
N MET A 293 -2.05 -1.17 23.29
CA MET A 293 -2.63 0.14 22.98
C MET A 293 -2.55 1.12 24.15
N LEU A 294 -2.80 0.65 25.37
CA LEU A 294 -2.61 1.46 26.57
C LEU A 294 -1.13 1.85 26.77
N GLN A 295 -0.19 0.95 26.43
CA GLN A 295 1.24 1.26 26.43
C GLN A 295 1.64 2.34 25.42
N ILE A 296 0.86 2.53 24.34
CA ILE A 296 1.09 3.67 23.42
C ILE A 296 0.69 4.99 24.10
N LEU A 297 -0.42 5.01 24.86
CA LEU A 297 -0.82 6.18 25.65
C LEU A 297 0.23 6.51 26.72
N GLU A 298 0.70 5.48 27.43
CA GLU A 298 1.79 5.59 28.41
C GLU A 298 3.03 6.21 27.79
N HIS A 299 3.49 5.68 26.65
CA HIS A 299 4.63 6.22 25.91
C HIS A 299 4.43 7.69 25.53
N CYS A 300 3.22 8.09 25.11
CA CYS A 300 2.95 9.50 24.81
C CYS A 300 3.07 10.40 26.05
N LEU A 301 2.62 9.95 27.23
CA LEU A 301 2.81 10.67 28.48
C LEU A 301 4.28 10.75 28.88
N GLU A 302 5.07 9.69 28.67
CA GLU A 302 6.52 9.69 28.92
C GLU A 302 7.24 10.70 28.03
N LEU A 303 6.89 10.73 26.74
CA LEU A 303 7.44 11.70 25.80
C LEU A 303 7.14 13.15 26.22
N MET A 304 5.92 13.41 26.70
CA MET A 304 5.53 14.72 27.20
C MET A 304 6.28 15.12 28.47
N LYS A 305 6.57 14.15 29.36
CA LYS A 305 7.27 14.37 30.63
C LYS A 305 8.78 14.58 30.44
N ASP A 306 9.42 13.67 29.71
CA ASP A 306 10.87 13.53 29.68
C ASP A 306 11.51 14.01 28.35
N TYR A 307 10.73 14.04 27.27
CA TYR A 307 11.21 14.32 25.91
C TYR A 307 10.51 15.51 25.25
N GLN A 308 9.96 16.45 26.04
CA GLN A 308 9.26 17.63 25.52
C GLN A 308 10.10 18.45 24.53
N HIS A 309 11.43 18.42 24.69
CA HIS A 309 12.37 19.08 23.80
C HIS A 309 12.41 18.50 22.37
N LEU A 310 12.11 17.20 22.18
CA LEU A 310 11.97 16.56 20.88
C LEU A 310 10.58 16.78 20.26
N LEU A 311 9.56 17.01 21.11
CA LEU A 311 8.18 17.25 20.65
C LEU A 311 7.98 18.69 20.13
N ASN A 312 8.74 19.66 20.64
CA ASN A 312 8.58 21.06 20.29
C ASN A 312 9.46 21.50 19.11
N LYS A 313 8.83 21.75 17.95
CA LYS A 313 9.51 22.21 16.72
C LYS A 313 10.31 23.50 16.90
N SER A 314 9.90 24.39 17.80
CA SER A 314 10.62 25.67 18.02
C SER A 314 11.97 25.50 18.71
N ASN A 315 12.21 24.32 19.31
CA ASN A 315 13.46 23.97 19.97
C ASN A 315 14.40 23.13 19.09
N ASN A 316 14.17 23.08 17.76
CA ASN A 316 15.03 22.41 16.77
C ASN A 316 16.42 23.07 16.69
N LYS A 317 17.21 22.87 17.75
CA LYS A 317 18.64 23.09 17.75
C LYS A 317 19.27 21.98 16.89
N PRO A 318 20.39 22.24 16.20
CA PRO A 318 21.08 21.28 15.33
C PRO A 318 21.64 20.03 16.04
N LEU A 319 21.28 19.80 17.30
CA LEU A 319 21.81 18.76 18.18
C LEU A 319 21.23 17.37 17.88
N TYR A 320 19.96 17.28 17.47
CA TYR A 320 19.29 15.99 17.31
C TYR A 320 19.44 15.42 15.89
N THR A 321 19.61 14.12 15.83
CA THR A 321 19.70 13.32 14.61
C THR A 321 18.33 12.73 14.24
N GLU A 322 18.19 12.26 13.00
CA GLU A 322 16.98 11.54 12.56
C GLU A 322 16.75 10.28 13.40
N GLN A 323 17.83 9.61 13.79
CA GLN A 323 17.76 8.42 14.64
C GLN A 323 17.25 8.74 16.05
N ASP A 324 17.57 9.92 16.61
CA ASP A 324 17.04 10.33 17.90
C ASP A 324 15.50 10.47 17.84
N TYR A 325 14.97 11.08 16.77
CA TYR A 325 13.53 11.19 16.56
C TYR A 325 12.89 9.81 16.34
N PHE A 326 13.48 8.97 15.48
CA PHE A 326 12.90 7.67 15.19
C PHE A 326 12.90 6.76 16.42
N HIS A 327 14.06 6.55 17.05
CA HIS A 327 14.18 5.60 18.15
C HIS A 327 13.42 6.06 19.39
N THR A 328 13.51 7.33 19.75
CA THR A 328 12.87 7.86 20.96
C THR A 328 11.37 8.02 20.77
N LEU A 329 10.93 8.62 19.66
CA LEU A 329 9.52 8.98 19.51
C LEU A 329 8.69 7.85 18.89
N TRP A 330 9.15 7.29 17.78
CA TRP A 330 8.28 6.50 16.89
C TRP A 330 8.47 4.98 16.98
N SER A 331 9.71 4.53 17.15
CA SER A 331 10.05 3.10 17.09
C SER A 331 9.26 2.30 18.11
N ARG A 332 9.06 2.86 19.32
CA ARG A 332 8.28 2.24 20.39
C ARG A 332 6.80 2.12 20.04
N ILE A 333 6.21 3.15 19.44
CA ILE A 333 4.80 3.13 19.01
C ILE A 333 4.60 2.02 17.98
N PHE A 334 5.47 1.94 16.97
CA PHE A 334 5.38 0.91 15.95
C PHE A 334 5.59 -0.50 16.54
N GLN A 335 6.55 -0.68 17.44
CA GLN A 335 6.78 -1.97 18.12
C GLN A 335 5.55 -2.41 18.94
N LEU A 336 4.94 -1.48 19.67
CA LEU A 336 3.73 -1.75 20.45
C LEU A 336 2.54 -2.08 19.54
N LEU A 337 2.41 -1.38 18.41
CA LEU A 337 1.33 -1.62 17.46
C LEU A 337 1.30 -3.07 16.97
N PHE A 338 2.48 -3.62 16.65
CA PHE A 338 2.62 -4.98 16.11
C PHE A 338 3.04 -6.04 17.13
N LYS A 339 3.10 -5.70 18.43
CA LYS A 339 3.61 -6.60 19.48
C LYS A 339 2.96 -7.99 19.50
N SER A 340 1.66 -8.07 19.24
CA SER A 340 0.90 -9.32 19.21
C SER A 340 1.15 -10.19 17.96
N HIS A 341 1.84 -9.67 16.94
CA HIS A 341 2.08 -10.36 15.68
C HIS A 341 3.47 -10.98 15.67
N LYS A 342 3.55 -12.28 15.97
CA LYS A 342 4.82 -13.03 16.08
C LYS A 342 5.65 -13.06 14.80
N HIS A 343 5.02 -12.86 13.65
CA HIS A 343 5.65 -12.89 12.33
C HIS A 343 6.01 -11.51 11.80
N ILE A 344 5.62 -10.44 12.49
CA ILE A 344 5.85 -9.07 12.06
C ILE A 344 6.92 -8.46 12.94
N ARG A 345 7.92 -7.83 12.33
CA ARG A 345 8.98 -7.12 13.05
C ARG A 345 9.42 -5.87 12.31
N ILE A 346 9.97 -4.94 13.09
CA ILE A 346 10.53 -3.70 12.57
C ILE A 346 12.02 -3.88 12.44
N LYS A 347 12.54 -3.65 11.23
CA LYS A 347 13.97 -3.50 10.98
C LYS A 347 14.29 -2.02 10.90
N SER A 348 15.18 -1.54 11.76
CA SER A 348 15.70 -0.17 11.73
C SER A 348 17.19 -0.15 11.39
N GLY A 349 17.69 1.00 10.95
CA GLY A 349 19.12 1.26 10.80
C GLY A 349 19.65 1.03 9.38
N GLU A 350 19.35 1.97 8.47
CA GLU A 350 19.80 1.96 7.06
C GLU A 350 19.63 0.61 6.35
N SER A 351 18.44 0.02 6.50
CA SER A 351 18.14 -1.28 5.91
C SER A 351 17.87 -1.16 4.40
N ILE A 352 18.21 -2.21 3.64
CA ILE A 352 18.04 -2.25 2.19
C ILE A 352 17.03 -3.35 1.84
N PRO A 353 15.94 -3.02 1.14
CA PRO A 353 15.05 -4.00 0.53
C PRO A 353 15.77 -4.90 -0.48
N PRO A 354 15.63 -6.24 -0.36
CA PRO A 354 16.20 -7.17 -1.33
C PRO A 354 15.69 -6.90 -2.75
N ILE A 355 14.39 -6.63 -2.90
CA ILE A 355 13.75 -6.40 -4.20
C ILE A 355 14.35 -5.17 -4.91
N GLY A 356 14.53 -4.06 -4.20
CA GLY A 356 15.09 -2.85 -4.80
C GLY A 356 16.57 -3.00 -5.20
N THR A 357 17.29 -3.91 -4.57
CA THR A 357 18.65 -4.29 -5.00
C THR A 357 18.63 -5.07 -6.30
N MET A 358 17.72 -6.04 -6.44
CA MET A 358 17.57 -6.85 -7.65
C MET A 358 17.17 -5.98 -8.84
N ASP A 359 16.19 -5.09 -8.67
CA ASP A 359 15.71 -4.24 -9.76
C ASP A 359 16.77 -3.24 -10.22
N LYS A 360 17.50 -2.65 -9.27
CA LYS A 360 18.59 -1.74 -9.62
C LYS A 360 19.74 -2.45 -10.33
N GLN A 361 20.06 -3.69 -9.94
CA GLN A 361 21.05 -4.52 -10.65
C GLN A 361 20.57 -4.86 -12.06
N SER A 362 19.29 -5.17 -12.24
CA SER A 362 18.67 -5.38 -13.55
C SER A 362 18.76 -4.13 -14.43
N GLN A 363 18.53 -2.94 -13.88
CA GLN A 363 18.63 -1.68 -14.61
C GLN A 363 20.08 -1.30 -14.97
N TYR A 364 21.05 -1.68 -14.15
CA TYR A 364 22.47 -1.34 -14.30
C TYR A 364 23.37 -2.58 -14.22
N PRO A 365 23.27 -3.53 -15.19
CA PRO A 365 23.95 -4.83 -15.11
C PRO A 365 25.49 -4.71 -15.17
N ASP A 366 26.00 -3.63 -15.77
CA ASP A 366 27.44 -3.37 -15.89
C ASP A 366 28.05 -2.70 -14.65
N VAL A 367 27.24 -2.36 -13.63
CA VAL A 367 27.70 -1.65 -12.43
C VAL A 367 27.85 -2.63 -11.27
N ASN A 368 29.09 -2.90 -10.88
CA ASN A 368 29.41 -3.71 -9.71
C ASN A 368 28.95 -3.05 -8.41
N ASN A 369 28.62 -3.87 -7.39
CA ASN A 369 28.23 -3.44 -6.04
C ASN A 369 27.01 -2.49 -6.04
N THR A 370 26.03 -2.82 -6.87
CA THR A 370 24.77 -2.07 -6.96
C THR A 370 23.83 -2.55 -5.86
N PHE A 371 23.45 -1.64 -4.96
CA PHE A 371 22.49 -1.85 -3.87
C PHE A 371 21.27 -0.94 -4.04
N GLY A 372 20.10 -1.42 -3.61
CA GLY A 372 18.83 -0.66 -3.55
C GLY A 372 18.92 0.60 -2.67
N PHE A 373 17.81 1.32 -2.48
CA PHE A 373 17.85 2.44 -1.55
C PHE A 373 17.93 1.92 -0.11
N LYS A 374 18.70 2.64 0.70
CA LYS A 374 18.65 2.48 2.14
C LYS A 374 17.47 3.29 2.65
N VAL A 375 16.68 2.69 3.53
CA VAL A 375 15.60 3.35 4.27
C VAL A 375 15.84 3.21 5.76
N ASP A 376 15.34 4.17 6.53
CA ASP A 376 15.59 4.23 7.98
C ASP A 376 14.94 3.07 8.74
N ALA A 377 13.73 2.68 8.34
CA ALA A 377 13.07 1.49 8.88
C ALA A 377 12.11 0.80 7.89
N ARG A 378 11.82 -0.46 8.17
CA ARG A 378 10.93 -1.35 7.41
C ARG A 378 10.13 -2.25 8.36
N LEU A 379 8.94 -2.66 7.94
CA LEU A 379 8.08 -3.62 8.61
C LEU A 379 8.17 -4.80 7.72
N VAL A 380 8.64 -5.88 8.30
CA VAL A 380 8.82 -7.10 7.57
C VAL A 380 7.95 -8.16 8.18
N VAL A 381 7.36 -8.96 7.31
CA VAL A 381 6.66 -10.18 7.70
C VAL A 381 7.54 -11.37 7.34
N ASP A 382 7.76 -12.24 8.32
CA ASP A 382 8.50 -13.48 8.14
C ASP A 382 7.52 -14.62 7.83
N VAL A 383 7.52 -15.08 6.58
CA VAL A 383 6.70 -16.20 6.12
C VAL A 383 7.60 -17.27 5.50
N ASN A 384 7.53 -18.50 6.02
CA ASN A 384 8.31 -19.64 5.51
C ASN A 384 9.83 -19.36 5.40
N ASN A 385 10.41 -18.70 6.42
CA ASN A 385 11.82 -18.26 6.46
C ASN A 385 12.21 -17.27 5.35
N LYS A 386 11.23 -16.59 4.75
CA LYS A 386 11.44 -15.46 3.84
C LYS A 386 10.90 -14.18 4.47
N GLU A 387 11.60 -13.10 4.17
CA GLU A 387 11.26 -11.74 4.60
C GLU A 387 10.52 -11.04 3.45
N TYR A 388 9.40 -10.42 3.76
CA TYR A 388 8.63 -9.60 2.81
C TYR A 388 8.41 -8.22 3.40
N ASP A 389 8.62 -7.18 2.61
CA ASP A 389 8.50 -5.79 3.04
C ASP A 389 7.06 -5.29 2.89
N LEU A 390 6.44 -4.89 4.02
CA LEU A 390 5.06 -4.38 4.04
C LEU A 390 5.00 -2.85 4.02
N TRP A 391 5.98 -2.20 4.65
CA TRP A 391 6.10 -0.75 4.63
C TRP A 391 7.55 -0.31 4.45
N ALA A 392 7.74 0.97 4.16
CA ALA A 392 9.02 1.65 4.26
C ALA A 392 8.88 2.94 5.07
N VAL A 393 9.94 3.33 5.77
CA VAL A 393 9.98 4.54 6.60
C VAL A 393 11.24 5.35 6.27
N GLU A 394 11.07 6.64 6.00
CA GLU A 394 12.15 7.63 5.96
C GLU A 394 11.92 8.69 7.04
N VAL A 395 13.00 9.14 7.66
CA VAL A 395 12.98 10.02 8.82
C VAL A 395 13.74 11.29 8.50
N ALA A 396 13.10 12.42 8.76
CA ALA A 396 13.69 13.74 8.66
C ALA A 396 13.58 14.47 10.01
N LYS A 397 14.44 15.47 10.20
CA LYS A 397 14.46 16.28 11.42
C LYS A 397 13.23 17.18 11.53
N ASP A 398 12.78 17.74 10.40
CA ASP A 398 11.58 18.57 10.32
C ASP A 398 11.02 18.65 8.90
N ASP A 399 9.83 19.24 8.78
CA ASP A 399 9.10 19.39 7.52
C ASP A 399 9.71 20.41 6.54
N SER A 400 10.63 21.26 7.02
CA SER A 400 11.27 22.29 6.21
C SER A 400 12.53 21.79 5.49
N ASP A 401 13.02 20.63 5.90
CA ASP A 401 14.25 20.05 5.37
C ASP A 401 14.07 19.70 3.88
N PRO A 402 14.88 20.28 2.97
CA PRO A 402 14.92 19.87 1.57
C PRO A 402 15.13 18.36 1.39
N LYS A 403 15.76 17.71 2.39
CA LYS A 403 15.93 16.26 2.48
C LYS A 403 14.59 15.52 2.52
N VAL A 404 13.54 16.04 3.19
CA VAL A 404 12.19 15.44 3.20
C VAL A 404 11.69 15.17 1.78
N ILE A 405 11.88 16.12 0.87
CA ILE A 405 11.41 15.98 -0.52
C ILE A 405 12.26 14.93 -1.26
N SER A 406 13.57 14.92 -1.02
CA SER A 406 14.49 13.97 -1.63
C SER A 406 14.21 12.54 -1.16
N ASP A 407 14.03 12.36 0.15
CA ASP A 407 13.81 11.07 0.79
C ASP A 407 12.41 10.56 0.55
N LEU A 408 11.39 11.42 0.54
CA LEU A 408 10.07 11.05 0.04
C LEU A 408 10.15 10.54 -1.40
N GLY A 409 11.01 11.14 -2.24
CA GLY A 409 11.28 10.62 -3.58
C GLY A 409 11.85 9.20 -3.59
N LYS A 410 12.67 8.79 -2.61
CA LYS A 410 13.14 7.40 -2.46
C LYS A 410 12.02 6.52 -1.92
N LEU A 411 11.37 6.98 -0.86
CA LEU A 411 10.32 6.30 -0.14
C LEU A 411 9.17 5.86 -1.05
N ILE A 412 8.72 6.72 -1.97
CA ILE A 412 7.66 6.36 -2.92
C ILE A 412 8.04 5.22 -3.87
N ARG A 413 9.33 5.10 -4.22
CA ARG A 413 9.83 4.03 -5.10
C ARG A 413 9.94 2.72 -4.34
N GLU A 414 10.51 2.75 -3.14
CA GLU A 414 10.55 1.56 -2.26
C GLU A 414 9.13 1.10 -1.90
N GLY A 415 8.20 2.03 -1.68
CA GLY A 415 6.77 1.71 -1.51
C GLY A 415 6.19 1.03 -2.75
N LYS A 416 6.52 1.48 -3.95
CA LYS A 416 6.13 0.79 -5.19
C LYS A 416 6.73 -0.62 -5.26
N ASP A 417 8.01 -0.79 -4.97
CA ASP A 417 8.67 -2.09 -5.02
C ASP A 417 8.06 -3.07 -4.00
N ASN A 418 7.71 -2.58 -2.80
CA ASN A 418 6.96 -3.33 -1.81
C ASN A 418 5.56 -3.71 -2.34
N THR A 419 4.87 -2.79 -3.02
CA THR A 419 3.58 -3.11 -3.67
C THR A 419 3.76 -4.21 -4.71
N ASP A 420 4.79 -4.14 -5.56
CA ASP A 420 5.07 -5.18 -6.56
C ASP A 420 5.40 -6.53 -5.90
N GLU A 421 6.15 -6.53 -4.79
CA GLU A 421 6.39 -7.72 -3.98
C GLU A 421 5.07 -8.29 -3.45
N ILE A 422 4.18 -7.46 -2.90
CA ILE A 422 2.85 -7.86 -2.43
C ILE A 422 2.04 -8.50 -3.56
N TYR A 423 1.99 -7.90 -4.75
CA TYR A 423 1.26 -8.46 -5.90
C TYR A 423 1.83 -9.79 -6.40
N THR A 424 3.14 -9.99 -6.29
CA THR A 424 3.83 -11.19 -6.79
C THR A 424 3.87 -12.33 -5.78
N THR A 425 3.84 -12.02 -4.48
CA THR A 425 4.05 -12.98 -3.40
C THR A 425 2.77 -13.25 -2.63
N LEU A 426 1.99 -12.20 -2.36
CA LEU A 426 0.72 -12.30 -1.70
C LEU A 426 -0.39 -12.51 -2.70
N ALA A 427 -1.37 -13.19 -2.19
CA ALA A 427 -2.31 -13.85 -3.02
C ALA A 427 -3.57 -13.06 -3.28
N TYR A 428 -4.24 -13.41 -4.35
CA TYR A 428 -5.56 -12.93 -4.69
C TYR A 428 -6.61 -13.66 -3.85
N ASP A 429 -7.15 -12.97 -2.86
CA ASP A 429 -8.34 -13.35 -2.09
C ASP A 429 -9.65 -12.87 -2.74
N GLY A 430 -9.56 -12.04 -3.79
CA GLY A 430 -10.73 -11.42 -4.42
C GLY A 430 -10.88 -9.94 -4.12
N ASN A 431 -10.09 -9.38 -3.21
CA ASN A 431 -10.11 -7.95 -2.90
C ASN A 431 -8.84 -7.27 -3.43
N GLU A 432 -8.96 -6.59 -4.58
CA GLU A 432 -7.87 -5.82 -5.18
C GLU A 432 -7.48 -4.61 -4.32
N ASP A 433 -8.43 -4.07 -3.57
CA ASP A 433 -8.26 -2.82 -2.83
C ASP A 433 -7.37 -2.99 -1.58
N ASP A 434 -7.17 -4.23 -1.13
CA ASP A 434 -6.32 -4.56 0.02
C ASP A 434 -4.84 -4.73 -0.37
N LYS A 435 -4.52 -4.78 -1.67
CA LYS A 435 -3.15 -4.97 -2.17
C LYS A 435 -2.42 -3.64 -2.31
N MET A 436 -2.02 -3.12 -1.16
CA MET A 436 -1.22 -1.90 -1.05
C MET A 436 -0.04 -2.09 -0.13
N SER A 437 1.01 -1.31 -0.35
CA SER A 437 2.07 -1.10 0.64
C SER A 437 1.85 0.22 1.36
N TRP A 438 2.47 0.36 2.51
CA TRP A 438 2.50 1.63 3.23
C TRP A 438 3.85 2.31 3.13
N ILE A 439 3.81 3.64 3.05
CA ILE A 439 5.00 4.45 3.22
C ILE A 439 4.78 5.46 4.32
N ILE A 440 5.82 5.64 5.13
CA ILE A 440 5.78 6.53 6.29
C ILE A 440 6.90 7.54 6.18
N GLN A 441 6.54 8.82 6.20
CA GLN A 441 7.49 9.90 6.33
C GLN A 441 7.40 10.48 7.74
N VAL A 442 8.47 10.29 8.52
CA VAL A 442 8.62 10.94 9.82
C VAL A 442 9.32 12.29 9.63
N SER A 443 8.82 13.31 10.30
CA SER A 443 9.40 14.66 10.37
C SER A 443 9.33 15.16 11.82
N GLY A 444 10.35 14.86 12.61
CA GLY A 444 10.35 15.15 14.04
C GLY A 444 9.21 14.46 14.79
N ALA A 445 8.33 15.23 15.44
CA ALA A 445 7.16 14.75 16.17
C ALA A 445 5.90 14.53 15.31
N ASN A 446 6.04 14.65 13.98
CA ASN A 446 4.98 14.37 13.02
C ASN A 446 5.30 13.13 12.20
N CYS A 447 4.28 12.35 11.86
CA CYS A 447 4.39 11.15 11.05
C CYS A 447 3.27 11.09 10.02
N ARG A 448 3.64 11.05 8.73
CA ARG A 448 2.69 11.00 7.61
C ARG A 448 2.60 9.59 7.06
N PHE A 449 1.38 9.09 6.98
CA PHE A 449 1.07 7.78 6.43
C PHE A 449 0.47 7.94 5.05
N SER A 450 1.02 7.24 4.07
CA SER A 450 0.48 7.15 2.72
C SER A 450 0.46 5.70 2.27
N SER A 451 -0.48 5.35 1.40
CA SER A 451 -0.59 4.02 0.82
C SER A 451 -0.22 4.05 -0.66
N VAL A 452 0.41 2.99 -1.17
CA VAL A 452 0.83 2.84 -2.56
C VAL A 452 0.05 1.73 -3.25
N HIS A 453 -0.65 2.08 -4.33
CA HIS A 453 -1.58 1.22 -5.05
C HIS A 453 -1.14 1.02 -6.50
N LEU A 454 -1.26 -0.20 -7.03
CA LEU A 454 -1.19 -0.46 -8.47
C LEU A 454 -2.57 -0.20 -9.08
N ALA A 455 -2.80 1.04 -9.51
CA ALA A 455 -4.16 1.51 -9.75
C ALA A 455 -4.71 1.14 -11.14
N ARG A 456 -3.85 1.10 -12.16
CA ARG A 456 -4.14 0.72 -13.54
C ARG A 456 -2.88 0.14 -14.19
N ASP A 457 -3.00 -0.33 -15.43
CA ASP A 457 -1.88 -0.85 -16.22
C ASP A 457 -0.76 0.20 -16.34
N GLY A 458 0.30 -0.03 -15.60
CA GLY A 458 1.46 0.84 -15.50
C GLY A 458 1.21 2.19 -14.86
N LEU A 459 0.24 2.31 -13.96
CA LEU A 459 0.01 3.50 -13.15
C LEU A 459 -0.12 3.14 -11.67
N TYR A 460 0.85 3.60 -10.89
CA TYR A 460 0.82 3.51 -9.44
C TYR A 460 0.33 4.84 -8.85
N VAL A 461 -0.43 4.78 -7.78
CA VAL A 461 -0.99 5.96 -7.11
C VAL A 461 -0.62 5.94 -5.65
N ILE A 462 -0.16 7.09 -5.16
CA ILE A 462 0.15 7.28 -3.75
C ILE A 462 -0.87 8.22 -3.15
N LEU A 463 -1.60 7.72 -2.15
CA LEU A 463 -2.63 8.46 -1.46
C LEU A 463 -2.15 8.81 -0.05
N LYS A 464 -2.19 10.09 0.29
CA LYS A 464 -2.06 10.52 1.68
C LYS A 464 -3.27 10.00 2.44
N ARG A 465 -3.06 9.22 3.51
CA ARG A 465 -4.15 8.68 4.33
C ARG A 465 -4.40 9.53 5.56
N TYR A 466 -3.37 9.75 6.36
CA TYR A 466 -3.48 10.59 7.54
C TYR A 466 -2.10 11.06 8.02
N MET A 467 -2.12 11.91 9.04
CA MET A 467 -0.93 12.46 9.69
C MET A 467 -1.12 12.36 11.19
N PHE A 468 -0.24 11.63 11.86
CA PHE A 468 -0.21 11.49 13.31
C PHE A 468 0.73 12.55 13.88
N ASN A 469 0.28 13.32 14.85
CA ASN A 469 1.13 14.29 15.55
C ASN A 469 1.21 13.88 17.02
N LEU A 470 2.43 13.69 17.53
CA LEU A 470 2.60 13.38 18.94
C LEU A 470 2.18 14.59 19.79
N PRO A 471 1.36 14.39 20.84
CA PRO A 471 0.90 15.48 21.67
C PRO A 471 2.09 16.09 22.41
N ASN A 472 2.27 17.41 22.31
CA ASN A 472 3.31 18.13 23.06
C ASN A 472 2.84 18.68 24.41
N SER A 473 1.53 18.54 24.70
CA SER A 473 0.86 19.07 25.87
C SER A 473 -0.47 18.36 26.11
N MET A 474 -1.01 18.44 27.32
CA MET A 474 -2.29 17.81 27.65
C MET A 474 -3.46 18.34 26.82
N LYS A 475 -3.40 19.60 26.38
CA LYS A 475 -4.41 20.19 25.48
C LYS A 475 -4.45 19.52 24.10
N GLU A 476 -3.32 18.94 23.67
CA GLU A 476 -3.24 18.19 22.42
C GLU A 476 -3.51 16.70 22.63
N PHE A 477 -3.38 16.18 23.85
CA PHE A 477 -3.56 14.77 24.17
C PHE A 477 -4.96 14.27 23.80
N ASP A 478 -6.02 15.05 23.98
CA ASP A 478 -7.37 14.71 23.53
C ASP A 478 -7.47 14.37 22.04
N LYS A 479 -6.62 15.00 21.21
CA LYS A 479 -6.62 14.77 19.77
C LYS A 479 -6.02 13.41 19.40
N ILE A 480 -5.32 12.76 20.33
CA ILE A 480 -4.70 11.45 20.10
C ILE A 480 -5.74 10.37 19.81
N ALA A 481 -7.01 10.55 20.21
CA ALA A 481 -8.07 9.58 19.92
C ALA A 481 -8.23 9.35 18.40
N LYS A 482 -8.31 10.42 17.62
CA LYS A 482 -8.40 10.35 16.16
C LYS A 482 -7.13 9.73 15.56
N ASP A 483 -5.98 10.11 16.09
CA ASP A 483 -4.69 9.65 15.62
C ASP A 483 -4.46 8.15 15.91
N LEU A 484 -4.90 7.65 17.07
CA LEU A 484 -4.89 6.22 17.43
C LEU A 484 -5.89 5.40 16.63
N MET A 485 -7.08 5.94 16.36
CA MET A 485 -8.07 5.31 15.48
C MET A 485 -7.42 4.98 14.11
N MET A 486 -6.66 5.94 13.58
CA MET A 486 -5.92 5.73 12.32
C MET A 486 -4.74 4.76 12.47
N LEU A 487 -3.99 4.77 13.57
CA LEU A 487 -2.93 3.78 13.82
C LEU A 487 -3.49 2.35 13.90
N ILE A 488 -4.65 2.17 14.54
CA ILE A 488 -5.33 0.87 14.64
C ILE A 488 -5.82 0.44 13.26
N THR A 489 -6.40 1.36 12.48
CA THR A 489 -6.77 1.11 11.07
C THR A 489 -5.57 0.61 10.27
N PHE A 490 -4.42 1.25 10.45
CA PHE A 490 -3.17 0.88 9.81
C PHE A 490 -2.64 -0.52 10.25
N LYS A 491 -2.95 -0.97 11.48
CA LYS A 491 -2.53 -2.28 12.02
C LYS A 491 -3.22 -3.48 11.35
N VAL A 492 -4.46 -3.33 10.87
CA VAL A 492 -5.38 -4.46 10.57
C VAL A 492 -5.39 -4.87 9.09
N GLY A 493 -4.31 -4.63 8.34
CA GLY A 493 -4.15 -5.26 7.02
C GLY A 493 -3.94 -6.78 7.18
N ASP A 494 -5.00 -7.57 7.03
CA ASP A 494 -4.94 -9.03 7.13
C ASP A 494 -4.24 -9.63 5.89
N PHE A 495 -3.19 -10.44 6.12
CA PHE A 495 -2.41 -11.08 5.05
C PHE A 495 -2.71 -12.59 4.98
N ASN A 496 -3.89 -12.97 4.48
CA ASN A 496 -4.34 -14.37 4.50
C ASN A 496 -4.85 -14.86 3.13
N SER A 497 -3.98 -15.16 2.15
CA SER A 497 -4.37 -16.05 1.02
C SER A 497 -3.18 -16.63 0.25
N THR A 498 -3.43 -17.51 -0.75
CA THR A 498 -2.37 -18.23 -1.54
C THR A 498 -2.53 -18.35 -3.10
N ASN A 499 -3.35 -17.55 -3.79
CA ASN A 499 -3.45 -17.50 -5.26
C ASN A 499 -2.63 -16.39 -5.96
N ILE A 500 -2.02 -16.63 -7.11
CA ILE A 500 -1.30 -15.59 -7.88
C ILE A 500 -2.26 -14.53 -8.46
N ASP A 501 -1.88 -13.25 -8.41
CA ASP A 501 -2.65 -12.13 -8.96
C ASP A 501 -2.56 -12.04 -10.50
N ASN A 502 -3.67 -11.72 -11.15
CA ASN A 502 -3.72 -11.46 -12.58
C ASN A 502 -3.09 -10.10 -12.97
N HIS A 503 -2.93 -9.16 -12.05
CA HIS A 503 -2.43 -7.79 -12.29
C HIS A 503 -0.90 -7.68 -12.39
N ILE A 504 -0.16 -8.79 -12.30
CA ILE A 504 1.31 -8.80 -12.46
C ILE A 504 1.75 -8.12 -13.76
N HIS A 505 0.95 -8.23 -14.83
CA HIS A 505 1.25 -7.60 -16.12
C HIS A 505 1.02 -6.08 -16.15
N TRP A 506 0.34 -5.51 -15.14
CA TRP A 506 0.19 -4.06 -14.98
C TRP A 506 1.45 -3.42 -14.39
N MET A 507 2.33 -4.20 -13.78
CA MET A 507 3.53 -3.65 -13.16
C MET A 507 4.46 -3.02 -14.21
N ARG A 508 5.27 -2.07 -13.75
CA ARG A 508 6.30 -1.40 -14.55
C ARG A 508 7.58 -1.35 -13.75
N ASP A 509 8.73 -1.38 -14.42
CA ASP A 509 10.01 -1.36 -13.71
C ASP A 509 10.18 -0.03 -12.95
N THR A 510 10.75 -0.08 -11.74
CA THR A 510 11.12 1.12 -10.98
C THR A 510 12.39 1.75 -11.55
N TRP A 511 12.44 3.08 -11.61
CA TRP A 511 13.67 3.78 -12.00
C TRP A 511 14.56 4.02 -10.78
N TYR A 512 15.83 3.66 -10.90
CA TYR A 512 16.85 3.91 -9.89
C TYR A 512 17.88 4.93 -10.36
N THR A 513 18.39 5.71 -9.42
CA THR A 513 19.49 6.65 -9.67
C THR A 513 20.80 5.88 -9.87
N PRO A 514 21.60 6.18 -10.92
CA PRO A 514 22.90 5.54 -11.13
C PRO A 514 23.88 5.92 -10.01
N SER A 515 24.82 5.02 -9.69
CA SER A 515 25.72 5.18 -8.54
C SER A 515 26.79 6.26 -8.69
N GLN A 516 27.25 6.56 -9.91
CA GLN A 516 28.43 7.40 -10.13
C GLN A 516 28.18 8.63 -11.00
N ASN A 517 27.36 8.49 -12.05
CA ASN A 517 27.24 9.53 -13.06
C ASN A 517 25.84 9.55 -13.67
N ALA A 518 25.21 10.73 -13.67
CA ALA A 518 23.91 10.95 -14.30
C ALA A 518 23.87 10.55 -15.78
N ARG A 519 25.01 10.65 -16.49
CA ARG A 519 25.15 10.22 -17.90
C ARG A 519 24.91 8.73 -18.12
N LEU A 520 25.19 7.92 -17.10
CA LEU A 520 24.97 6.47 -17.13
C LEU A 520 23.50 6.12 -16.86
N SER A 521 22.65 7.09 -16.52
CA SER A 521 21.25 6.80 -16.26
C SER A 521 20.55 6.27 -17.51
N THR A 522 19.86 5.16 -17.31
CA THR A 522 18.99 4.50 -18.28
C THR A 522 17.54 4.69 -17.84
N VAL A 523 16.62 4.74 -18.79
CA VAL A 523 15.18 4.65 -18.49
C VAL A 523 14.81 3.18 -18.32
N PRO A 524 13.85 2.82 -17.44
CA PRO A 524 13.36 1.45 -17.35
C PRO A 524 12.90 0.91 -18.69
N ALA A 525 13.16 -0.38 -18.93
CA ALA A 525 12.92 -1.01 -20.23
C ALA A 525 11.43 -1.11 -20.54
N ASN A 526 10.62 -1.41 -19.53
CA ASN A 526 9.16 -1.45 -19.64
C ASN A 526 8.54 -0.22 -18.98
N MET A 527 9.00 0.99 -19.34
CA MET A 527 8.43 2.24 -18.79
C MET A 527 7.02 2.53 -19.33
N PHE A 528 6.75 2.19 -20.58
CA PHE A 528 5.43 2.29 -21.22
C PHE A 528 4.92 0.91 -21.59
N SER A 529 3.60 0.75 -21.72
CA SER A 529 3.01 -0.44 -22.31
C SER A 529 3.57 -0.77 -23.70
N ARG A 530 3.59 -2.06 -24.01
CA ARG A 530 3.77 -2.52 -25.38
C ARG A 530 2.42 -2.32 -26.07
N ILE A 531 2.41 -1.56 -27.17
CA ILE A 531 1.26 -0.96 -27.88
C ILE A 531 0.14 -1.97 -28.31
N ASP A 532 0.27 -3.27 -28.04
CA ASP A 532 -0.62 -4.31 -28.57
C ASP A 532 -1.92 -4.52 -27.79
N ARG A 533 -2.22 -3.71 -26.76
CA ARG A 533 -3.47 -3.85 -25.97
C ARG A 533 -4.34 -2.60 -26.09
N ILE A 534 -5.18 -2.59 -27.12
CA ILE A 534 -6.27 -1.62 -27.24
C ILE A 534 -7.37 -2.05 -26.25
N PHE A 535 -7.36 -1.49 -25.04
CA PHE A 535 -8.52 -1.53 -24.16
C PHE A 535 -9.40 -0.30 -24.44
N SER A 536 -10.71 -0.50 -24.51
CA SER A 536 -11.67 0.47 -25.05
C SER A 536 -12.55 1.19 -24.01
N GLU A 537 -12.15 1.22 -22.74
CA GLU A 537 -12.94 1.90 -21.70
C GLU A 537 -12.23 3.18 -21.22
N GLU A 538 -12.71 4.32 -21.71
CA GLU A 538 -12.28 5.66 -21.28
C GLU A 538 -13.04 6.04 -20.00
N VAL A 539 -12.35 6.10 -18.87
CA VAL A 539 -12.95 6.58 -17.61
C VAL A 539 -12.88 8.11 -17.59
N VAL A 540 -14.02 8.77 -17.83
CA VAL A 540 -14.16 10.23 -17.69
C VAL A 540 -14.78 10.54 -16.33
N LEU A 541 -14.12 11.36 -15.51
CA LEU A 541 -14.56 11.67 -14.15
C LEU A 541 -15.70 12.70 -14.14
N THR A 542 -16.89 12.35 -13.62
CA THR A 542 -18.04 13.25 -13.40
C THR A 542 -18.50 13.22 -11.93
N GLU A 543 -18.88 14.37 -11.34
CA GLU A 543 -19.20 14.53 -9.91
C GLU A 543 -20.71 14.38 -9.57
N SER A 544 -21.03 13.92 -8.35
CA SER A 544 -22.36 13.98 -7.70
C SER A 544 -22.22 14.19 -6.17
N GLU A 545 -23.06 15.05 -5.58
CA GLU A 545 -23.18 15.43 -4.14
C GLU A 545 -24.50 14.84 -3.57
N GLU A 546 -24.74 14.53 -2.28
CA GLU A 546 -24.73 15.31 -1.02
C GLU A 546 -24.80 14.35 0.21
N ASP A 547 -24.63 14.84 1.46
CA ASP A 547 -25.39 14.38 2.65
C ASP A 547 -25.30 15.34 3.86
N ASN A 548 -26.39 15.42 4.65
CA ASN A 548 -26.67 16.35 5.77
C ASN A 548 -26.44 15.71 7.16
N GLU A 549 -26.00 16.50 8.15
CA GLU A 549 -25.89 16.12 9.57
C GLU A 549 -27.10 16.57 10.43
N VAL A 550 -27.39 15.79 11.48
CA VAL A 550 -28.49 15.99 12.45
C VAL A 550 -27.91 16.14 13.86
N GLU A 551 -28.33 17.18 14.59
CA GLU A 551 -27.99 17.44 16.00
C GLU A 551 -28.96 16.74 16.98
N LYS A 552 -28.49 16.41 18.19
CA LYS A 552 -29.29 15.88 19.32
C LYS A 552 -29.17 16.73 20.58
N GLU A 553 -30.31 16.87 21.26
CA GLU A 553 -30.53 17.63 22.50
C GLU A 553 -30.13 16.90 23.79
N GLY A 554 -29.84 17.69 24.84
CA GLY A 554 -29.27 17.26 26.12
C GLY A 554 -30.26 17.06 27.27
N GLU A 555 -29.75 16.39 28.32
CA GLU A 555 -30.47 16.03 29.55
C GLU A 555 -29.93 16.74 30.80
N LYS A 556 -30.77 16.80 31.84
CA LYS A 556 -30.61 17.61 33.08
C LYS A 556 -29.85 16.88 34.20
N GLU A 557 -29.11 17.65 34.99
CA GLU A 557 -28.28 17.18 36.11
C GLU A 557 -29.06 16.92 37.42
N GLU A 558 -28.73 15.81 38.09
CA GLU A 558 -29.11 15.48 39.47
C GLU A 558 -27.90 15.56 40.44
N GLU A 559 -28.23 15.86 41.70
CA GLU A 559 -27.38 16.28 42.81
C GLU A 559 -26.28 15.27 43.21
N PHE A 560 -25.10 15.80 43.58
CA PHE A 560 -23.82 15.07 43.53
C PHE A 560 -23.44 14.34 44.83
N SER A 561 -23.26 13.01 44.73
CA SER A 561 -22.34 12.26 45.59
C SER A 561 -20.88 12.61 45.26
N LYS A 562 -19.95 12.41 46.21
CA LYS A 562 -18.52 12.73 46.02
C LYS A 562 -17.95 11.98 44.80
N VAL A 563 -17.35 12.73 43.90
CA VAL A 563 -16.63 12.23 42.73
C VAL A 563 -15.18 11.93 43.15
N ASP A 564 -14.61 10.82 42.70
CA ASP A 564 -13.20 10.49 42.93
C ASP A 564 -12.26 11.36 42.05
N GLU A 565 -10.94 11.16 42.18
CA GLU A 565 -9.95 11.94 41.43
C GLU A 565 -9.92 11.64 39.91
N TYR A 566 -10.56 10.55 39.45
CA TYR A 566 -10.67 10.15 38.05
C TYR A 566 -12.06 10.40 37.45
N GLY A 567 -12.94 11.07 38.19
CA GLY A 567 -14.28 11.43 37.74
C GLY A 567 -15.35 10.36 38.01
N TYR A 568 -15.05 9.27 38.72
CA TYR A 568 -16.04 8.25 39.04
C TYR A 568 -16.88 8.62 40.25
N ARG A 569 -18.19 8.36 40.14
CA ARG A 569 -19.20 8.59 41.16
C ARG A 569 -20.12 7.39 41.24
N LYS A 570 -20.34 6.86 42.45
CA LYS A 570 -21.31 5.78 42.67
C LYS A 570 -22.73 6.31 42.42
N VAL A 571 -23.48 5.61 41.57
CA VAL A 571 -24.89 5.82 41.26
C VAL A 571 -25.67 4.53 41.57
N SER A 572 -27.01 4.58 41.54
CA SER A 572 -27.85 3.42 41.90
C SER A 572 -27.54 2.14 41.12
N ASN A 573 -27.14 2.29 39.85
CA ASN A 573 -26.91 1.17 38.93
C ASN A 573 -25.43 0.95 38.58
N GLY A 574 -24.50 1.47 39.38
CA GLY A 574 -23.05 1.28 39.16
C GLY A 574 -22.22 2.53 39.43
N TRP A 575 -21.23 2.77 38.58
CA TRP A 575 -20.28 3.88 38.67
C TRP A 575 -20.33 4.72 37.40
N LEU A 576 -20.80 5.96 37.55
CA LEU A 576 -20.82 6.96 36.48
C LEU A 576 -19.47 7.68 36.43
N ASN A 577 -18.81 7.70 35.28
CA ASN A 577 -17.70 8.63 35.07
C ASN A 577 -18.24 9.97 34.55
N ILE A 578 -17.98 11.06 35.27
CA ILE A 578 -18.53 12.38 34.92
C ILE A 578 -17.93 12.97 33.64
N PHE A 579 -16.77 12.48 33.19
CA PHE A 579 -16.10 12.95 31.98
C PHE A 579 -16.63 12.23 30.75
N THR A 580 -16.68 10.89 30.80
CA THR A 580 -17.15 10.07 29.66
C THR A 580 -18.67 9.94 29.60
N LYS A 581 -19.37 10.24 30.70
CA LYS A 581 -20.81 10.00 30.91
C LYS A 581 -21.22 8.53 30.85
N ASN A 582 -20.27 7.61 30.89
CA ASN A 582 -20.54 6.16 30.88
C ASN A 582 -20.79 5.63 32.30
N ILE A 583 -21.72 4.68 32.41
CA ILE A 583 -21.99 3.92 33.65
C ILE A 583 -21.36 2.54 33.51
N THR A 584 -20.63 2.11 34.53
CA THR A 584 -20.00 0.79 34.63
C THR A 584 -20.53 0.04 35.84
N GLU A 585 -20.76 -1.28 35.73
CA GLU A 585 -21.33 -2.07 36.83
C GLU A 585 -20.38 -2.12 38.06
N GLN A 586 -19.07 -2.21 37.81
CA GLN A 586 -18.02 -2.22 38.81
C GLN A 586 -17.13 -0.99 38.65
N HIS A 587 -16.56 -0.50 39.75
CA HIS A 587 -15.59 0.59 39.67
C HIS A 587 -14.36 0.09 38.89
N PRO A 588 -13.93 0.76 37.82
CA PRO A 588 -12.82 0.27 36.98
C PRO A 588 -11.45 0.19 37.67
N LEU A 589 -11.36 0.65 38.92
CA LEU A 589 -10.14 0.81 39.70
C LEU A 589 -10.22 0.14 41.07
N GLN A 590 -11.33 -0.54 41.39
CA GLN A 590 -11.48 -1.26 42.64
C GLN A 590 -10.84 -2.64 42.44
N GLU A 591 -9.86 -2.96 43.28
CA GLU A 591 -9.27 -4.30 43.35
C GLU A 591 -10.41 -5.27 43.71
N SER A 592 -10.50 -6.40 43.02
CA SER A 592 -11.43 -7.45 43.41
C SER A 592 -10.93 -7.98 44.74
N ASP A 593 -11.63 -7.66 45.83
CA ASP A 593 -11.36 -8.14 47.20
C ASP A 593 -11.62 -9.67 47.34
N ASP A 594 -11.48 -10.45 46.27
CA ASP A 594 -12.06 -11.80 46.12
C ASP A 594 -11.16 -12.96 46.62
N ASP A 595 -10.03 -12.74 47.32
CA ASP A 595 -9.08 -13.85 47.62
C ASP A 595 -8.58 -13.99 49.07
N ASP A 596 -9.10 -13.27 50.08
CA ASP A 596 -8.53 -13.33 51.45
C ASP A 596 -9.39 -14.01 52.54
N ASP A 597 -10.54 -14.62 52.23
CA ASP A 597 -11.47 -15.15 53.26
C ASP A 597 -11.58 -16.69 53.41
N ASP A 598 -10.73 -17.51 52.76
CA ASP A 598 -10.86 -18.99 52.79
C ASP A 598 -9.69 -19.79 53.43
N ASP A 599 -8.82 -19.17 54.24
CA ASP A 599 -7.66 -19.85 54.88
C ASP A 599 -7.76 -20.01 56.42
N ASP A 600 -8.96 -20.08 56.99
CA ASP A 600 -9.20 -20.45 58.39
C ASP A 600 -10.10 -21.71 58.50
N GLU A 601 -9.61 -22.89 58.08
CA GLU A 601 -9.98 -24.21 58.65
C GLU A 601 -9.15 -25.37 58.06
N ILE A 602 -7.96 -25.66 58.63
CA ILE A 602 -7.40 -27.04 58.75
C ILE A 602 -6.76 -27.22 60.12
#